data_AF-A0A967FHY1-F1
#
_entry.id   AF-A0A967FHY1-F1
#
_cell.length_a   1.000
_cell.length_b   1.000
_cell.length_c   1.000
_cell.angle_alpha   90.00
_cell.angle_beta   90.00
_cell.angle_gamma   90.00
#
_symmetry.space_group_name_H-M   'P 1'
#
loop_
_entity.id
_entity.type
_entity.pdbx_description
1 polymer ?
#
loop_
_entity_poly.entity_id
_entity_poly.type
_entity_poly.pdbx_seq_one_letter_code
_entity_poly.pdbx_strand_id
1 'polypeptide(L)'
;MRRKFWLILSNLLLALFLMSTPLVSAQSATIQIMDQNVKSQFRDHITAELTAEHASEITNVEFFYRVVGQRATNRNVAEFEPGKIIQASYSIDQTQNDTYMPPGTELEYWWRLTDVDGDTLKTETELYIYLDNRFDFKTLHNDRLTLYWYNGGRAFGEALFKQANKGLDQLEEDIGVSLERPIKIFIYGTHEDLISALSLSSQEWTGGVAYTDYGVVVIGIRADNLDWGLRAMTHEMTHLVIHQATDNPYGDLPRWLDEGLAVYNEDPERLDEQFRETFTEAVENDSLMTLQTLS
;
A
#
# COMPACT_ATOMS: atom_id res chain seq x y z
N MET A 1 20.04 32.35 -80.23
CA MET A 1 20.24 32.15 -78.78
C MET A 1 18.98 31.69 -78.00
N ARG A 2 17.75 31.84 -78.50
CA ARG A 2 16.52 31.52 -77.73
C ARG A 2 16.12 30.03 -77.62
N ARG A 3 16.60 29.14 -78.51
CA ARG A 3 16.21 27.71 -78.52
C ARG A 3 17.02 26.79 -77.59
N LYS A 4 18.23 27.17 -77.18
CA LYS A 4 19.08 26.37 -76.26
C LYS A 4 18.74 26.58 -74.78
N PHE A 5 18.05 27.66 -74.43
CA PHE A 5 17.64 27.96 -73.05
C PHE A 5 16.47 27.10 -72.56
N TRP A 6 15.56 26.69 -73.46
CA TRP A 6 14.38 25.88 -73.09
C TRP A 6 14.72 24.42 -72.75
N LEU A 7 15.77 23.85 -73.36
CA LEU A 7 16.21 22.49 -73.09
C LEU A 7 16.96 22.36 -71.75
N ILE A 8 17.62 23.42 -71.28
CA ILE A 8 18.29 23.43 -69.97
C ILE A 8 17.26 23.63 -68.85
N LEU A 9 16.25 24.48 -69.05
CA LEU A 9 15.16 24.68 -68.09
C LEU A 9 14.27 23.43 -67.96
N SER A 10 14.04 22.71 -69.06
CA SER A 10 13.27 21.46 -69.07
C SER A 10 13.99 20.30 -68.35
N ASN A 11 15.32 20.25 -68.38
CA ASN A 11 16.09 19.23 -67.65
C ASN A 11 16.23 19.56 -66.15
N LEU A 12 16.24 20.85 -65.78
CA LEU A 12 16.26 21.27 -64.38
C LEU A 12 14.93 21.00 -63.66
N LEU A 13 13.80 21.18 -64.37
CA LEU A 13 12.47 20.86 -63.84
C LEU A 13 12.21 19.36 -63.69
N LEU A 14 12.83 18.52 -64.53
CA LEU A 14 12.71 17.06 -64.43
C LEU A 14 13.60 16.48 -63.31
N ALA A 15 14.75 17.11 -63.02
CA ALA A 15 15.61 16.73 -61.91
C ALA A 15 15.04 17.11 -60.52
N LEU A 16 14.24 18.18 -60.44
CA LEU A 16 13.55 18.57 -59.20
C LEU A 16 12.30 17.72 -58.90
N PHE A 17 11.76 16.98 -59.86
CA PHE A 17 10.60 16.10 -59.65
C PHE A 17 10.97 14.68 -59.19
N LEU A 18 12.27 14.33 -59.23
CA LEU A 18 12.78 13.02 -58.78
C LEU A 18 13.27 13.01 -57.32
N MET A 19 13.17 14.13 -56.60
CA MET A 19 13.58 14.26 -55.19
C MET A 19 12.40 14.39 -54.21
N SER A 20 11.17 14.23 -54.69
CA SER A 20 9.97 14.12 -53.84
C SER A 20 9.62 12.66 -53.60
N THR A 21 10.50 11.90 -52.93
CA THR A 21 10.02 10.72 -52.22
C THR A 21 9.16 11.23 -51.08
N PRO A 22 7.87 10.85 -50.97
CA PRO A 22 7.14 11.14 -49.76
C PRO A 22 7.94 10.55 -48.61
N LEU A 23 8.37 11.41 -47.68
CA LEU A 23 8.69 10.96 -46.33
C LEU A 23 7.40 10.33 -45.82
N VAL A 24 7.27 9.03 -46.04
CA VAL A 24 6.34 8.21 -45.28
C VAL A 24 6.88 8.33 -43.87
N SER A 25 6.27 9.22 -43.08
CA SER A 25 6.37 9.13 -41.64
C SER A 25 5.85 7.75 -41.31
N ALA A 26 6.76 6.80 -41.05
CA ALA A 26 6.40 5.57 -40.39
C ALA A 26 5.84 6.02 -39.05
N GLN A 27 4.53 6.09 -38.95
CA GLN A 27 3.87 6.20 -37.67
C GLN A 27 4.23 4.88 -36.99
N SER A 28 5.19 4.91 -36.06
CA SER A 28 5.50 3.73 -35.24
C SER A 28 4.18 3.17 -34.78
N ALA A 29 3.97 1.88 -35.03
CA ALA A 29 2.79 1.22 -34.52
C ALA A 29 2.78 1.46 -33.00
N THR A 30 1.62 1.74 -32.42
CA THR A 30 1.57 1.88 -30.96
C THR A 30 1.52 0.48 -30.37
N ILE A 31 2.36 0.19 -29.38
CA ILE A 31 2.25 -1.03 -28.57
C ILE A 31 0.80 -1.14 -28.06
N GLN A 32 0.17 -2.31 -28.24
CA GLN A 32 -1.19 -2.59 -27.82
C GLN A 32 -1.17 -3.50 -26.59
N ILE A 33 -1.92 -3.12 -25.55
CA ILE A 33 -2.12 -3.95 -24.37
C ILE A 33 -3.37 -4.79 -24.59
N MET A 34 -3.24 -6.11 -24.57
CA MET A 34 -4.35 -7.05 -24.81
C MET A 34 -5.04 -7.43 -23.51
N ASP A 35 -4.25 -7.69 -22.47
CA ASP A 35 -4.73 -8.05 -21.13
C ASP A 35 -3.69 -7.61 -20.10
N GLN A 36 -4.15 -7.17 -18.94
CA GLN A 36 -3.32 -6.99 -17.76
C GLN A 36 -4.12 -7.31 -16.51
N ASN A 37 -3.50 -7.98 -15.55
CA ASN A 37 -4.15 -8.30 -14.28
C ASN A 37 -3.14 -8.44 -13.14
N VAL A 38 -3.61 -8.24 -11.91
CA VAL A 38 -2.86 -8.52 -10.69
C VAL A 38 -3.69 -9.45 -9.81
N LYS A 39 -3.05 -10.51 -9.31
CA LYS A 39 -3.66 -11.49 -8.40
C LYS A 39 -2.72 -11.74 -7.23
N SER A 40 -3.26 -12.31 -6.15
CA SER A 40 -2.45 -12.67 -5.00
C SER A 40 -2.89 -13.99 -4.38
N GLN A 41 -1.96 -14.59 -3.66
CA GLN A 41 -2.20 -15.57 -2.62
C GLN A 41 -1.67 -14.96 -1.33
N PHE A 42 -2.56 -14.69 -0.37
CA PHE A 42 -2.17 -13.93 0.81
C PHE A 42 -1.08 -14.66 1.61
N ARG A 43 -0.05 -13.91 2.00
CA ARG A 43 1.21 -14.35 2.66
C ARG A 43 2.11 -15.27 1.82
N ASP A 44 1.80 -15.45 0.54
CA ASP A 44 2.61 -16.23 -0.41
C ASP A 44 3.20 -15.28 -1.48
N HIS A 45 2.37 -14.72 -2.36
CA HIS A 45 2.83 -13.82 -3.42
C HIS A 45 1.74 -12.89 -3.96
N ILE A 46 2.18 -11.81 -4.61
CA ILE A 46 1.37 -10.97 -5.50
C ILE A 46 1.98 -11.09 -6.90
N THR A 47 1.20 -11.48 -7.90
CA THR A 47 1.67 -11.65 -9.29
C THR A 47 0.92 -10.70 -10.21
N ALA A 48 1.69 -9.90 -10.93
CA ALA A 48 1.21 -9.05 -12.01
C ALA A 48 1.52 -9.70 -13.35
N GLU A 49 0.54 -9.74 -14.25
CA GLU A 49 0.64 -10.32 -15.60
C GLU A 49 0.24 -9.29 -16.65
N LEU A 50 0.89 -9.36 -17.81
CA LEU A 50 0.64 -8.49 -18.96
C LEU A 50 0.74 -9.28 -20.27
N THR A 51 -0.23 -9.13 -21.15
CA THR A 51 -0.12 -9.54 -22.56
C THR A 51 -0.13 -8.32 -23.46
N ALA A 52 0.87 -8.19 -24.33
CA ALA A 52 1.01 -7.06 -25.24
C ALA A 52 1.41 -7.50 -26.65
N GLU A 53 1.02 -6.70 -27.64
CA GLU A 53 1.34 -6.88 -29.06
C GLU A 53 1.91 -5.60 -29.67
N HIS A 54 2.91 -5.74 -30.52
CA HIS A 54 3.51 -4.63 -31.26
C HIS A 54 4.02 -5.07 -32.65
N ALA A 55 4.17 -4.12 -33.58
CA ALA A 55 4.65 -4.42 -34.93
C ALA A 55 6.16 -4.78 -34.95
N SER A 56 6.93 -4.16 -34.05
CA SER A 56 8.34 -4.45 -33.77
C SER A 56 8.48 -5.31 -32.51
N GLU A 57 9.62 -5.97 -32.36
CA GLU A 57 9.92 -6.83 -31.21
C GLU A 57 9.98 -6.00 -29.92
N ILE A 58 9.24 -6.43 -28.89
CA ILE A 58 9.32 -5.89 -27.53
C ILE A 58 10.55 -6.50 -26.86
N THR A 59 11.48 -5.67 -26.38
CA THR A 59 12.78 -6.12 -25.86
C THR A 59 13.00 -5.80 -24.39
N ASN A 60 12.15 -4.95 -23.79
CA ASN A 60 12.17 -4.67 -22.36
C ASN A 60 10.75 -4.48 -21.82
N VAL A 61 10.46 -5.10 -20.68
CA VAL A 61 9.20 -4.96 -19.95
C VAL A 61 9.51 -4.77 -18.48
N GLU A 62 8.97 -3.70 -17.91
CA GLU A 62 9.20 -3.31 -16.53
C GLU A 62 7.88 -3.13 -15.79
N PHE A 63 7.81 -3.69 -14.59
CA PHE A 63 6.70 -3.53 -13.67
C PHE A 63 7.06 -2.52 -12.58
N PHE A 64 6.22 -1.51 -12.45
CA PHE A 64 6.34 -0.49 -11.41
C PHE A 64 5.19 -0.63 -10.42
N TYR A 65 5.50 -0.47 -9.14
CA TYR A 65 4.47 -0.32 -8.12
C TYR A 65 4.90 0.64 -7.03
N ARG A 66 3.92 1.25 -6.38
CA ARG A 66 4.06 2.13 -5.23
C ARG A 66 2.95 1.83 -4.24
N VAL A 67 3.33 1.66 -2.97
CA VAL A 67 2.36 1.60 -1.87
C VAL A 67 1.74 2.99 -1.69
N VAL A 68 0.42 3.08 -1.68
CA VAL A 68 -0.29 4.35 -1.47
C VAL A 68 0.12 4.96 -0.13
N GLY A 69 0.42 6.26 -0.12
CA GLY A 69 0.94 6.98 1.05
C GLY A 69 2.47 7.00 1.14
N GLN A 70 3.17 6.09 0.45
CA GLN A 70 4.63 6.08 0.41
C GLN A 70 5.18 6.86 -0.80
N ARG A 71 6.40 7.39 -0.65
CA ARG A 71 7.07 8.17 -1.70
C ARG A 71 7.87 7.32 -2.67
N ALA A 72 8.35 6.17 -2.22
CA ALA A 72 9.20 5.29 -3.01
C ALA A 72 8.40 4.58 -4.11
N THR A 73 8.99 4.47 -5.30
CA THR A 73 8.46 3.66 -6.40
C THR A 73 9.41 2.52 -6.65
N ASN A 74 8.90 1.30 -6.64
CA ASN A 74 9.65 0.11 -7.01
C ASN A 74 9.66 -0.03 -8.53
N ARG A 75 10.83 -0.34 -9.09
CA ARG A 75 11.03 -0.58 -10.52
C ARG A 75 11.63 -1.96 -10.68
N ASN A 76 10.92 -2.82 -11.40
CA ASN A 76 11.30 -4.22 -11.54
C ASN A 76 11.33 -4.63 -13.01
N VAL A 77 12.24 -5.52 -13.36
CA VAL A 77 12.26 -6.16 -14.69
C VAL A 77 11.36 -7.38 -14.63
N ALA A 78 10.46 -7.50 -15.60
CA ALA A 78 9.53 -8.61 -15.69
C ALA A 78 10.16 -9.84 -16.36
N GLU A 79 9.65 -11.02 -16.05
CA GLU A 79 9.97 -12.25 -16.77
C GLU A 79 9.12 -12.33 -18.04
N PHE A 80 9.76 -12.40 -19.21
CA PHE A 80 9.11 -12.56 -20.50
C PHE A 80 10.12 -13.01 -21.56
N GLU A 81 9.62 -13.51 -22.69
CA GLU A 81 10.43 -13.77 -23.89
C GLU A 81 10.23 -12.63 -24.90
N PRO A 82 11.31 -12.02 -25.43
CA PRO A 82 11.20 -10.99 -26.46
C PRO A 82 10.44 -11.47 -27.69
N GLY A 83 9.59 -10.58 -28.24
CA GLY A 83 8.72 -10.95 -29.35
C GLY A 83 7.79 -9.82 -29.76
N LYS A 84 7.07 -10.02 -30.88
CA LYS A 84 6.01 -9.11 -31.31
C LYS A 84 4.73 -9.25 -30.49
N ILE A 85 4.51 -10.43 -29.93
CA ILE A 85 3.45 -10.72 -28.97
C ILE A 85 4.17 -11.32 -27.77
N ILE A 86 3.96 -10.73 -26.59
CA ILE A 86 4.64 -11.15 -25.37
C ILE A 86 3.63 -11.39 -24.25
N GLN A 87 4.01 -12.30 -23.37
CA GLN A 87 3.41 -12.47 -22.05
C GLN A 87 4.50 -12.19 -21.02
N ALA A 88 4.26 -11.21 -20.16
CA ALA A 88 5.19 -10.82 -19.12
C ALA A 88 4.56 -11.03 -17.74
N SER A 89 5.38 -11.39 -16.77
CA SER A 89 4.97 -11.53 -15.37
C SER A 89 6.00 -10.95 -14.41
N TYR A 90 5.53 -10.49 -13.25
CA TYR A 90 6.39 -10.15 -12.14
C TYR A 90 5.70 -10.54 -10.83
N SER A 91 6.44 -11.18 -9.93
CA SER A 91 5.93 -11.65 -8.65
C SER A 91 6.66 -11.00 -7.49
N ILE A 92 5.89 -10.46 -6.54
CA ILE A 92 6.36 -9.98 -5.25
C ILE A 92 6.18 -11.13 -4.25
N ASP A 93 7.27 -11.69 -3.74
CA ASP A 93 7.25 -12.66 -2.65
C ASP A 93 6.70 -12.00 -1.38
N GLN A 94 5.72 -12.60 -0.71
CA GLN A 94 5.11 -12.09 0.53
C GLN A 94 5.49 -12.92 1.77
N THR A 95 6.39 -13.90 1.60
CA THR A 95 6.88 -14.78 2.67
C THR A 95 8.01 -14.15 3.48
N GLN A 96 8.76 -13.21 2.88
CA GLN A 96 9.90 -12.53 3.50
C GLN A 96 9.47 -11.24 4.23
N ASN A 97 10.24 -10.82 5.22
CA ASN A 97 9.92 -9.64 6.04
C ASN A 97 10.14 -8.31 5.30
N ASP A 98 11.10 -8.24 4.39
CA ASP A 98 11.47 -7.03 3.63
C ASP A 98 10.50 -6.71 2.49
N THR A 99 9.76 -7.71 2.01
CA THR A 99 8.73 -7.58 0.98
C THR A 99 7.31 -7.71 1.53
N TYR A 100 7.17 -7.97 2.83
CA TYR A 100 5.88 -8.13 3.49
C TYR A 100 5.01 -6.88 3.38
N MET A 101 3.74 -7.10 3.05
CA MET A 101 2.69 -6.10 3.11
C MET A 101 1.54 -6.59 4.00
N PRO A 102 1.00 -5.77 4.90
CA PRO A 102 -0.18 -6.13 5.68
C PRO A 102 -1.44 -6.20 4.80
N PRO A 103 -2.51 -6.87 5.25
CA PRO A 103 -3.78 -6.90 4.52
C PRO A 103 -4.35 -5.48 4.36
N GLY A 104 -5.01 -5.23 3.23
CA GLY A 104 -5.55 -3.92 2.88
C GLY A 104 -4.51 -2.94 2.33
N THR A 105 -3.27 -3.38 2.10
CA THR A 105 -2.27 -2.58 1.39
C THR A 105 -2.76 -2.22 0.00
N GLU A 106 -2.71 -0.93 -0.32
CA GLU A 106 -3.08 -0.38 -1.62
C GLU A 106 -1.82 -0.17 -2.47
N LEU A 107 -1.82 -0.76 -3.67
CA LEU A 107 -0.74 -0.69 -4.64
C LEU A 107 -1.20 0.06 -5.88
N GLU A 108 -0.59 1.21 -6.14
CA GLU A 108 -0.61 1.84 -7.45
C GLU A 108 0.43 1.14 -8.34
N TYR A 109 0.04 0.62 -9.50
CA TYR A 109 0.96 -0.05 -10.41
C TYR A 109 0.79 0.37 -11.86
N TRP A 110 1.85 0.19 -12.66
CA TRP A 110 1.84 0.37 -14.10
C TRP A 110 2.98 -0.39 -14.76
N TRP A 111 2.86 -0.64 -16.06
CA TRP A 111 3.90 -1.26 -16.88
C TRP A 111 4.60 -0.22 -17.74
N ARG A 112 5.87 -0.48 -18.06
CA ARG A 112 6.60 0.20 -19.13
C ARG A 112 7.19 -0.83 -20.08
N LEU A 113 6.90 -0.70 -21.36
CA LEU A 113 7.39 -1.55 -22.43
C LEU A 113 8.30 -0.73 -23.34
N THR A 114 9.37 -1.33 -23.83
CA THR A 114 10.26 -0.75 -24.84
C THR A 114 10.49 -1.76 -25.95
N ASP A 115 10.37 -1.32 -27.19
CA ASP A 115 10.66 -2.14 -28.35
C ASP A 115 12.13 -2.05 -28.79
N VAL A 116 12.49 -2.80 -29.83
CA VAL A 116 13.84 -2.81 -30.42
C VAL A 116 14.24 -1.48 -31.06
N ASP A 117 13.27 -0.66 -31.47
CA ASP A 117 13.48 0.65 -32.10
C ASP A 117 13.65 1.76 -31.04
N GLY A 118 13.37 1.44 -29.76
CA GLY A 118 13.46 2.34 -28.62
C GLY A 118 12.15 3.05 -28.29
N ASP A 119 11.05 2.72 -28.97
CA ASP A 119 9.73 3.27 -28.69
C ASP A 119 9.19 2.68 -27.39
N THR A 120 8.68 3.56 -26.53
CA THR A 120 8.20 3.19 -25.19
C THR A 120 6.71 3.41 -25.03
N LEU A 121 6.04 2.48 -24.36
CA LEU A 121 4.67 2.66 -23.85
C LEU A 121 4.68 2.56 -22.33
N LYS A 122 4.04 3.52 -21.66
CA LYS A 122 3.66 3.43 -20.25
C LYS A 122 2.15 3.21 -20.18
N THR A 123 1.69 2.22 -19.43
CA THR A 123 0.25 2.02 -19.18
C THR A 123 -0.29 3.10 -18.24
N GLU A 124 -1.60 3.27 -18.22
CA GLU A 124 -2.26 4.00 -17.14
C GLU A 124 -1.97 3.32 -15.79
N THR A 125 -1.99 4.13 -14.73
CA THR A 125 -1.81 3.62 -13.36
C THR A 125 -3.11 3.01 -12.88
N GLU A 126 -3.04 1.77 -12.38
CA GLU A 126 -4.15 1.04 -11.79
C GLU A 126 -3.93 0.83 -10.29
N LEU A 127 -5.03 0.62 -9.55
CA LEU A 127 -5.01 0.37 -8.12
C LEU A 127 -5.34 -1.10 -7.83
N TYR A 128 -4.52 -1.74 -7.00
CA TYR A 128 -4.75 -3.09 -6.49
C TYR A 128 -4.79 -3.07 -4.96
N ILE A 129 -5.78 -3.74 -4.36
CA ILE A 129 -5.88 -3.89 -2.90
C ILE A 129 -5.51 -5.32 -2.52
N TYR A 130 -4.40 -5.46 -1.79
CA TYR A 130 -3.93 -6.75 -1.31
C TYR A 130 -4.71 -7.20 -0.07
N LEU A 131 -5.75 -8.01 -0.28
CA LEU A 131 -6.60 -8.54 0.79
C LEU A 131 -6.19 -9.97 1.17
N ASP A 132 -6.48 -10.34 2.42
CA ASP A 132 -6.40 -11.72 2.88
C ASP A 132 -7.53 -12.56 2.30
N ASN A 133 -7.23 -13.27 1.22
CA ASN A 133 -8.18 -14.06 0.45
C ASN A 133 -8.51 -15.43 1.08
N ARG A 134 -8.01 -15.73 2.28
CA ARG A 134 -8.33 -16.95 3.03
C ARG A 134 -9.68 -16.87 3.73
N PHE A 135 -10.22 -15.66 3.90
CA PHE A 135 -11.45 -15.39 4.63
C PHE A 135 -12.43 -14.53 3.83
N ASP A 136 -13.73 -14.72 4.08
CA ASP A 136 -14.79 -13.87 3.56
C ASP A 136 -15.11 -12.74 4.56
N PHE A 137 -14.40 -11.62 4.43
CA PHE A 137 -14.55 -10.47 5.33
C PHE A 137 -15.85 -9.70 5.07
N LYS A 138 -16.62 -9.50 6.14
CA LYS A 138 -17.68 -8.49 6.21
C LYS A 138 -17.03 -7.12 6.38
N THR A 139 -17.66 -6.09 5.84
CA THR A 139 -17.10 -4.73 5.81
C THR A 139 -18.09 -3.69 6.35
N LEU A 140 -17.60 -2.75 7.15
CA LEU A 140 -18.24 -1.48 7.48
C LEU A 140 -17.25 -0.36 7.18
N HIS A 141 -17.70 0.74 6.59
CA HIS A 141 -16.83 1.85 6.24
C HIS A 141 -17.53 3.20 6.40
N ASN A 142 -16.72 4.24 6.54
CA ASN A 142 -17.06 5.64 6.33
C ASN A 142 -15.83 6.37 5.77
N ASP A 143 -15.87 7.70 5.74
CA ASP A 143 -14.77 8.51 5.19
C ASP A 143 -13.46 8.40 5.99
N ARG A 144 -13.50 7.95 7.25
CA ARG A 144 -12.33 7.89 8.15
C ARG A 144 -11.73 6.50 8.29
N LEU A 145 -12.56 5.45 8.26
CA LEU A 145 -12.07 4.10 8.48
C LEU A 145 -12.90 3.02 7.77
N THR A 146 -12.25 1.90 7.50
CA THR A 146 -12.89 0.65 7.06
C THR A 146 -12.56 -0.49 8.01
N LEU A 147 -13.57 -1.19 8.50
CA LEU A 147 -13.47 -2.36 9.37
C LEU A 147 -13.79 -3.63 8.58
N TYR A 148 -12.88 -4.60 8.65
CA TYR A 148 -13.00 -5.94 8.06
C TYR A 148 -13.06 -6.98 9.17
N TRP A 149 -14.08 -7.84 9.18
CA TRP A 149 -14.15 -9.00 10.08
C TRP A 149 -14.86 -10.20 9.43
N TYR A 150 -14.45 -11.43 9.69
CA TYR A 150 -15.14 -12.62 9.17
C TYR A 150 -15.89 -13.39 10.28
N ASN A 151 -15.31 -13.49 11.48
CA ASN A 151 -15.89 -14.19 12.63
C ASN A 151 -16.76 -13.26 13.51
N GLY A 152 -17.89 -13.77 14.01
CA GLY A 152 -18.86 -12.98 14.78
C GLY A 152 -20.01 -12.43 13.93
N GLY A 153 -21.10 -12.07 14.62
CA GLY A 153 -22.32 -11.52 14.01
C GLY A 153 -22.21 -10.05 13.64
N ARG A 154 -23.26 -9.49 13.03
CA ARG A 154 -23.31 -8.06 12.66
C ARG A 154 -23.17 -7.13 13.87
N ALA A 155 -23.83 -7.45 14.99
CA ALA A 155 -23.76 -6.65 16.21
C ALA A 155 -22.34 -6.53 16.78
N PHE A 156 -21.50 -7.56 16.59
CA PHE A 156 -20.09 -7.54 16.97
C PHE A 156 -19.31 -6.52 16.12
N GLY A 157 -19.45 -6.59 14.79
CA GLY A 157 -18.82 -5.63 13.87
C GLY A 157 -19.31 -4.19 14.09
N GLU A 158 -20.61 -3.99 14.34
CA GLU A 158 -21.17 -2.66 14.62
C GLU A 158 -20.67 -2.09 15.95
N ALA A 159 -20.48 -2.91 16.98
CA ALA A 159 -19.91 -2.47 18.25
C ALA A 159 -18.45 -2.01 18.09
N LEU A 160 -17.63 -2.79 17.39
CA LEU A 160 -16.26 -2.41 17.05
C LEU A 160 -16.22 -1.14 16.20
N PHE A 161 -17.01 -1.08 15.12
CA PHE A 161 -17.03 0.10 14.24
C PHE A 161 -17.46 1.37 14.98
N LYS A 162 -18.44 1.27 15.89
CA LYS A 162 -18.87 2.38 16.73
C LYS A 162 -17.76 2.82 17.68
N GLN A 163 -17.08 1.89 18.35
CA GLN A 163 -15.99 2.20 19.26
C GLN A 163 -14.80 2.81 18.54
N ALA A 164 -14.44 2.29 17.36
CA ALA A 164 -13.38 2.84 16.53
C ALA A 164 -13.64 4.33 16.23
N ASN A 165 -14.86 4.65 15.77
CA ASN A 165 -15.23 6.04 15.52
C ASN A 165 -15.19 6.90 16.79
N LYS A 166 -15.68 6.39 17.92
CA LYS A 166 -15.62 7.10 19.20
C LYS A 166 -14.16 7.38 19.63
N GLY A 167 -13.27 6.39 19.51
CA GLY A 167 -11.86 6.53 19.84
C GLY A 167 -11.16 7.57 18.96
N LEU A 168 -11.52 7.64 17.67
CA LEU A 168 -11.03 8.72 16.79
C LEU A 168 -11.54 10.10 17.22
N ASP A 169 -12.83 10.20 17.58
CA ASP A 169 -13.40 11.47 18.07
C ASP A 169 -12.67 11.93 19.34
N GLN A 170 -12.33 11.01 20.25
CA GLN A 170 -11.57 11.30 21.48
C GLN A 170 -10.14 11.76 21.20
N LEU A 171 -9.41 11.11 20.29
CA LEU A 171 -8.07 11.55 19.88
C LEU A 171 -8.08 12.96 19.30
N GLU A 172 -9.10 13.27 18.50
CA GLU A 172 -9.24 14.60 17.91
C GLU A 172 -9.58 15.67 18.95
N GLU A 173 -10.44 15.36 19.93
CA GLU A 173 -10.82 16.29 21.00
C GLU A 173 -9.71 16.50 22.04
N ASP A 174 -9.10 15.41 22.54
CA ASP A 174 -8.19 15.43 23.69
C ASP A 174 -6.75 15.78 23.30
N ILE A 175 -6.30 15.29 22.14
CA ILE A 175 -4.91 15.44 21.67
C ILE A 175 -4.81 16.51 20.57
N GLY A 176 -5.92 16.81 19.87
CA GLY A 176 -5.94 17.79 18.79
C GLY A 176 -5.35 17.26 17.48
N VAL A 177 -5.35 15.94 17.29
CA VAL A 177 -4.86 15.28 16.08
C VAL A 177 -5.99 14.62 15.30
N SER A 178 -5.98 14.76 13.98
CA SER A 178 -6.97 14.16 13.09
C SER A 178 -6.28 13.24 12.09
N LEU A 179 -7.01 12.23 11.60
CA LEU A 179 -6.55 11.42 10.49
C LEU A 179 -6.39 12.28 9.22
N GLU A 180 -5.21 12.24 8.62
CA GLU A 180 -4.98 12.81 7.28
C GLU A 180 -5.46 11.86 6.18
N ARG A 181 -5.37 10.55 6.44
CA ARG A 181 -5.75 9.48 5.51
C ARG A 181 -6.60 8.43 6.23
N PRO A 182 -7.59 7.84 5.54
CA PRO A 182 -8.43 6.80 6.13
C PRO A 182 -7.61 5.59 6.56
N ILE A 183 -8.03 4.93 7.63
CA ILE A 183 -7.38 3.73 8.16
C ILE A 183 -8.20 2.47 7.90
N LYS A 184 -7.53 1.31 7.88
CA LYS A 184 -8.17 0.00 7.70
C LYS A 184 -7.90 -0.87 8.93
N ILE A 185 -8.92 -1.58 9.38
CA ILE A 185 -8.85 -2.42 10.59
C ILE A 185 -9.27 -3.83 10.21
N PHE A 186 -8.38 -4.81 10.37
CA PHE A 186 -8.64 -6.22 10.10
C PHE A 186 -8.74 -7.00 11.41
N ILE A 187 -9.92 -7.58 11.63
CA ILE A 187 -10.24 -8.36 12.82
C ILE A 187 -10.12 -9.85 12.51
N TYR A 188 -9.20 -10.51 13.20
CA TYR A 188 -9.00 -11.95 13.17
C TYR A 188 -9.70 -12.62 14.36
N GLY A 189 -10.50 -13.65 14.09
CA GLY A 189 -11.33 -14.30 15.11
C GLY A 189 -10.57 -15.27 16.02
N THR A 190 -9.38 -15.70 15.61
CA THR A 190 -8.52 -16.62 16.36
C THR A 190 -7.07 -16.14 16.38
N HIS A 191 -6.31 -16.57 17.38
CA HIS A 191 -4.89 -16.25 17.49
C HIS A 191 -4.06 -16.89 16.35
N GLU A 192 -4.43 -18.09 15.90
CA GLU A 192 -3.78 -18.76 14.77
C GLU A 192 -3.96 -17.95 13.47
N ASP A 193 -5.19 -17.50 13.19
CA ASP A 193 -5.46 -16.69 12.02
C ASP A 193 -4.70 -15.36 12.07
N LEU A 194 -4.63 -14.71 13.25
CA LEU A 194 -3.83 -13.50 13.47
C LEU A 194 -2.35 -13.73 13.17
N ILE A 195 -1.70 -14.69 13.86
CA ILE A 195 -0.26 -14.94 13.72
C ILE A 195 0.09 -15.30 12.28
N SER A 196 -0.78 -16.03 11.58
CA SER A 196 -0.57 -16.36 10.18
C SER A 196 -0.63 -15.15 9.22
N ALA A 197 -1.27 -14.05 9.62
CA ALA A 197 -1.38 -12.81 8.85
C ALA A 197 -0.25 -11.81 9.12
N LEU A 198 0.42 -11.93 10.26
CA LEU A 198 1.52 -11.06 10.68
C LEU A 198 2.84 -11.42 9.97
N SER A 199 3.78 -10.48 9.96
CA SER A 199 5.16 -10.73 9.52
C SER A 199 5.88 -11.67 10.50
N LEU A 200 6.95 -12.35 10.06
CA LEU A 200 7.71 -13.26 10.93
C LEU A 200 8.39 -12.50 12.09
N SER A 201 8.67 -11.21 11.93
CA SER A 201 9.28 -10.36 12.97
C SER A 201 8.30 -9.75 13.97
N SER A 202 6.99 -9.76 13.70
CA SER A 202 5.97 -9.10 14.53
C SER A 202 5.29 -10.04 15.54
N GLN A 203 5.80 -11.27 15.71
CA GLN A 203 5.19 -12.30 16.56
C GLN A 203 5.32 -12.06 18.08
N GLU A 204 5.98 -10.99 18.53
CA GLU A 204 6.28 -10.79 19.96
C GLU A 204 5.25 -9.96 20.76
N TRP A 205 4.20 -9.38 20.16
CA TRP A 205 3.19 -8.59 20.91
C TRP A 205 1.75 -9.15 20.85
N THR A 206 1.07 -9.04 22.01
CA THR A 206 -0.04 -9.89 22.44
C THR A 206 -1.40 -9.34 22.02
N GLY A 207 -1.73 -9.41 20.73
CA GLY A 207 -3.13 -9.34 20.29
C GLY A 207 -3.41 -8.44 19.09
N GLY A 208 -2.54 -7.47 18.78
CA GLY A 208 -2.68 -6.56 17.65
C GLY A 208 -1.35 -5.94 17.21
N VAL A 209 -1.34 -5.39 16.00
CA VAL A 209 -0.24 -4.64 15.42
C VAL A 209 -0.79 -3.50 14.55
N ALA A 210 -0.31 -2.28 14.78
CA ALA A 210 -0.50 -1.13 13.90
C ALA A 210 0.66 -1.01 12.88
N TYR A 211 0.34 -1.14 11.60
CA TYR A 211 1.22 -0.85 10.47
C TYR A 211 1.02 0.60 10.03
N THR A 212 1.67 1.53 10.73
CA THR A 212 1.50 2.99 10.60
C THR A 212 1.75 3.49 9.18
N ASP A 213 2.80 3.01 8.52
CA ASP A 213 3.14 3.34 7.13
C ASP A 213 2.08 2.92 6.10
N TYR A 214 1.22 1.96 6.46
CA TYR A 214 0.17 1.41 5.61
C TYR A 214 -1.23 1.91 5.99
N GLY A 215 -1.37 2.57 7.16
CA GLY A 215 -2.66 2.92 7.74
C GLY A 215 -3.51 1.69 8.07
N VAL A 216 -2.89 0.59 8.49
CA VAL A 216 -3.56 -0.70 8.74
C VAL A 216 -3.37 -1.13 10.19
N VAL A 217 -4.46 -1.49 10.87
CA VAL A 217 -4.44 -2.30 12.11
C VAL A 217 -4.78 -3.74 11.77
N VAL A 218 -3.99 -4.68 12.28
CA VAL A 218 -4.27 -6.11 12.27
C VAL A 218 -4.41 -6.58 13.72
N ILE A 219 -5.59 -7.04 14.13
CA ILE A 219 -5.86 -7.37 15.54
C ILE A 219 -6.73 -8.62 15.68
N GLY A 220 -6.41 -9.47 16.64
CA GLY A 220 -7.13 -10.69 16.95
C GLY A 220 -8.19 -10.47 18.03
N ILE A 221 -9.45 -10.35 17.67
CA ILE A 221 -10.58 -10.16 18.61
C ILE A 221 -11.54 -11.34 18.49
N ARG A 222 -11.63 -12.14 19.54
CA ARG A 222 -12.65 -13.20 19.63
C ARG A 222 -14.03 -12.59 19.89
N ALA A 223 -15.06 -13.14 19.26
CA ALA A 223 -16.44 -12.66 19.42
C ALA A 223 -16.98 -12.75 20.85
N ASP A 224 -16.42 -13.64 21.68
CA ASP A 224 -16.76 -13.81 23.10
C ASP A 224 -15.95 -12.90 24.05
N ASN A 225 -15.00 -12.12 23.52
CA ASN A 225 -14.16 -11.21 24.28
C ASN A 225 -14.20 -9.78 23.72
N LEU A 226 -15.41 -9.28 23.48
CA LEU A 226 -15.64 -7.95 22.89
C LEU A 226 -15.10 -6.81 23.76
N ASP A 227 -15.23 -6.90 25.09
CA ASP A 227 -14.79 -5.85 26.02
C ASP A 227 -13.29 -5.54 25.89
N TRP A 228 -12.46 -6.58 25.87
CA TRP A 228 -11.04 -6.44 25.57
C TRP A 228 -10.80 -5.89 24.16
N GLY A 229 -11.52 -6.41 23.16
CA GLY A 229 -11.36 -6.00 21.77
C GLY A 229 -11.67 -4.53 21.51
N LEU A 230 -12.66 -3.97 22.19
CA LEU A 230 -13.02 -2.55 22.09
C LEU A 230 -11.87 -1.64 22.54
N ARG A 231 -11.21 -1.99 23.66
CA ARG A 231 -10.05 -1.25 24.16
C ARG A 231 -8.82 -1.46 23.29
N ALA A 232 -8.45 -2.71 23.05
CA ALA A 232 -7.24 -3.05 22.29
C ALA A 232 -7.28 -2.48 20.86
N MET A 233 -8.43 -2.47 20.19
CA MET A 233 -8.55 -1.81 18.88
C MET A 233 -8.33 -0.29 18.98
N THR A 234 -8.82 0.34 20.04
CA THR A 234 -8.63 1.79 20.27
C THR A 234 -7.15 2.11 20.53
N HIS A 235 -6.43 1.25 21.27
CA HIS A 235 -4.98 1.30 21.45
C HIS A 235 -4.25 1.32 20.10
N GLU A 236 -4.44 0.28 19.28
CA GLU A 236 -3.73 0.15 17.99
C GLU A 236 -4.04 1.29 17.01
N MET A 237 -5.29 1.77 17.00
CA MET A 237 -5.69 2.89 16.15
C MET A 237 -4.98 4.19 16.56
N THR A 238 -4.66 4.36 17.84
CA THR A 238 -3.97 5.56 18.35
C THR A 238 -2.59 5.70 17.71
N HIS A 239 -1.84 4.61 17.59
CA HIS A 239 -0.56 4.61 16.86
C HIS A 239 -0.74 5.12 15.43
N LEU A 240 -1.77 4.66 14.69
CA LEU A 240 -2.01 5.13 13.32
C LEU A 240 -2.27 6.64 13.24
N VAL A 241 -3.12 7.19 14.13
CA VAL A 241 -3.44 8.62 14.11
C VAL A 241 -2.24 9.46 14.47
N ILE A 242 -1.53 9.08 15.53
CA ILE A 242 -0.40 9.81 16.06
C ILE A 242 0.76 9.82 15.05
N HIS A 243 1.10 8.67 14.45
CA HIS A 243 2.15 8.59 13.44
C HIS A 243 1.81 9.38 12.16
N GLN A 244 0.54 9.46 11.76
CA GLN A 244 0.15 10.38 10.68
C GLN A 244 0.38 11.84 11.06
N ALA A 245 0.01 12.24 12.28
CA ALA A 245 0.15 13.62 12.75
C ALA A 245 1.61 14.03 12.99
N THR A 246 2.51 13.06 13.21
CA THR A 246 3.93 13.31 13.50
C THR A 246 4.87 12.84 12.40
N ASP A 247 4.37 12.44 11.22
CA ASP A 247 5.19 11.97 10.10
C ASP A 247 6.24 13.01 9.71
N ASN A 248 7.52 12.66 9.85
CA ASN A 248 8.63 13.56 9.61
C ASN A 248 9.94 12.81 9.30
N PRO A 249 10.89 13.43 8.58
CA PRO A 249 12.15 12.77 8.21
C PRO A 249 13.24 12.82 9.31
N TYR A 250 12.95 13.32 10.51
CA TYR A 250 13.94 13.61 11.55
C TYR A 250 13.96 12.59 12.70
N GLY A 251 12.94 11.73 12.82
CA GLY A 251 12.91 10.63 13.77
C GLY A 251 11.50 10.26 14.22
N ASP A 252 11.41 9.11 14.87
CA ASP A 252 10.17 8.56 15.43
C ASP A 252 9.82 9.19 16.78
N LEU A 253 8.58 8.96 17.22
CA LEU A 253 8.14 9.32 18.56
C LEU A 253 8.87 8.50 19.63
N PRO A 254 9.24 9.10 20.77
CA PRO A 254 9.72 8.35 21.92
C PRO A 254 8.69 7.29 22.33
N ARG A 255 9.16 6.06 22.59
CA ARG A 255 8.27 4.92 22.83
C ARG A 255 7.27 5.16 23.96
N TRP A 256 7.72 5.78 25.05
CA TRP A 256 6.85 6.12 26.19
C TRP A 256 5.67 7.02 25.83
N LEU A 257 5.85 7.92 24.85
CA LEU A 257 4.81 8.83 24.42
C LEU A 257 3.83 8.10 23.49
N ASP A 258 4.35 7.31 22.56
CA ASP A 258 3.52 6.54 21.62
C ASP A 258 2.62 5.52 22.35
N GLU A 259 3.21 4.67 23.19
CA GLU A 259 2.50 3.69 24.02
C GLU A 259 1.62 4.36 25.08
N GLY A 260 2.13 5.43 25.71
CA GLY A 260 1.41 6.14 26.76
C GLY A 260 0.12 6.79 26.26
N LEU A 261 0.15 7.38 25.05
CA LEU A 261 -1.06 7.92 24.42
C LEU A 261 -2.02 6.81 24.00
N ALA A 262 -1.52 5.66 23.52
CA ALA A 262 -2.35 4.51 23.17
C ALA A 262 -3.10 3.95 24.38
N VAL A 263 -2.40 3.72 25.51
CA VAL A 263 -3.01 3.29 26.77
C VAL A 263 -3.97 4.33 27.33
N TYR A 264 -3.62 5.62 27.26
CA TYR A 264 -4.51 6.71 27.67
C TYR A 264 -5.83 6.70 26.90
N ASN A 265 -5.78 6.41 25.60
CA ASN A 265 -6.96 6.41 24.74
C ASN A 265 -7.80 5.13 24.85
N GLU A 266 -7.27 4.02 25.39
CA GLU A 266 -8.07 2.80 25.61
C GLU A 266 -9.30 3.06 26.48
N ASP A 267 -9.07 3.69 27.63
CA ASP A 267 -10.09 4.13 28.58
C ASP A 267 -9.44 5.06 29.64
N PRO A 268 -9.55 6.40 29.48
CA PRO A 268 -8.90 7.34 30.40
C PRO A 268 -9.46 7.28 31.83
N GLU A 269 -10.66 6.72 32.03
CA GLU A 269 -11.26 6.54 33.36
C GLU A 269 -10.81 5.25 34.05
N ARG A 270 -10.32 4.26 33.28
CA ARG A 270 -9.85 2.96 33.78
C ARG A 270 -8.34 2.82 33.80
N LEU A 271 -7.59 3.91 33.69
CA LEU A 271 -6.13 3.91 33.79
C LEU A 271 -5.68 3.20 35.08
N ASP A 272 -5.17 1.98 34.86
CA ASP A 272 -4.22 1.25 35.68
C ASP A 272 -4.53 1.02 37.15
N GLU A 273 -5.72 0.52 37.49
CA GLU A 273 -5.91 -0.05 38.85
C GLU A 273 -4.85 -1.11 39.17
N GLN A 274 -4.40 -1.88 38.16
CA GLN A 274 -3.37 -2.90 38.31
C GLN A 274 -1.94 -2.35 38.44
N PHE A 275 -1.59 -1.25 37.76
CA PHE A 275 -0.22 -0.68 37.84
C PHE A 275 -0.09 0.46 38.85
N ARG A 276 -1.20 0.94 39.43
CA ARG A 276 -1.20 2.00 40.45
C ARG A 276 -0.37 1.66 41.67
N GLU A 277 -0.40 0.41 42.13
CA GLU A 277 0.39 -0.02 43.28
C GLU A 277 1.90 0.06 42.97
N THR A 278 2.33 -0.54 41.85
CA THR A 278 3.72 -0.50 41.38
C THR A 278 4.20 0.94 41.11
N PHE A 279 3.37 1.77 40.49
CA PHE A 279 3.70 3.17 40.25
C PHE A 279 3.87 3.94 41.57
N THR A 280 2.96 3.74 42.52
CA THR A 280 3.02 4.39 43.84
C THR A 280 4.28 3.95 44.59
N GLU A 281 4.60 2.66 44.58
CA GLU A 281 5.83 2.13 45.19
C GLU A 281 7.09 2.73 44.55
N ALA A 282 7.10 2.89 43.21
CA ALA A 282 8.23 3.49 42.52
C ALA A 282 8.40 4.99 42.83
N VAL A 283 7.29 5.72 43.01
CA VAL A 283 7.29 7.12 43.46
C VAL A 283 7.83 7.23 44.88
N GLU A 284 7.33 6.40 45.80
CA GLU A 284 7.72 6.43 47.22
C GLU A 284 9.21 6.10 47.42
N ASN A 285 9.76 5.23 46.56
CA ASN A 285 11.15 4.79 46.63
C ASN A 285 12.11 5.59 45.73
N ASP A 286 11.66 6.67 45.07
CA ASP A 286 12.44 7.46 44.10
C ASP A 286 13.12 6.59 43.03
N SER A 287 12.38 5.62 42.51
CA SER A 287 12.87 4.60 41.57
C SER A 287 12.17 4.64 40.20
N LEU A 288 11.45 5.72 39.91
CA LEU A 288 10.88 5.97 38.58
C LEU A 288 11.98 6.01 37.51
N MET A 289 11.68 5.37 36.37
CA MET A 289 12.54 5.46 35.20
C MET A 289 12.57 6.90 34.67
N THR A 290 13.74 7.35 34.23
CA THR A 290 13.86 8.65 33.57
C THR A 290 13.17 8.62 32.20
N LEU A 291 12.74 9.77 31.68
CA LEU A 291 12.22 9.86 30.31
C LEU A 291 13.21 9.33 29.27
N GLN A 292 14.50 9.51 29.51
CA GLN A 292 15.55 8.97 28.63
C GLN A 292 15.62 7.44 28.67
N THR A 293 15.28 6.82 29.79
CA THR A 293 15.20 5.35 29.92
C THR A 293 13.95 4.78 29.25
N LEU A 294 12.87 5.57 29.22
CA LEU A 294 11.58 5.18 28.64
C LEU A 294 11.46 5.47 27.13
N SER A 295 12.38 6.27 26.59
CA SER A 295 12.45 6.61 25.16
C SER A 295 13.19 5.53 24.37
#